data_AF-A0A1Z9J952-F1
#
_entry.id   AF-A0A1Z9J952-F1
#
_cell.length_a   1.000
_cell.length_b   1.000
_cell.length_c   1.000
_cell.angle_alpha   90.00
_cell.angle_beta   90.00
_cell.angle_gamma   90.00
#
_symmetry.space_group_name_H-M   'P 1'
#
loop_
_entity.id
_entity.type
_entity.pdbx_description
1 polymer ?
#
loop_
_entity_poly.entity_id
_entity_poly.type
_entity_poly.pdbx_seq_one_letter_code
_entity_poly.pdbx_strand_id
1 'polypeptide(L)'
;EIFRNVPLLLQLFFWYFAALKMLPGKRDSISVFDIAFLNIEGFALPAPILEDRSLYVLWAIIISFILAIGVSKWARTRQARTGAPFPYLAASIGLIIFIPLVTAWLQGFPLRWEIPVFGRFNFEGGIALQPEFTAMLFGLTLYNAAFIGEIIRAGILSVHKGQREAASSIGLTQMQVYSEVIVPQAMRLIIPPLTNQYLNLTKSTALAAALGYPDFFWALSGAIAAQTGQVLELQAITLFGYLGISLIIAAVMAVYGHVTRIPER
;
A
#
# COMPACT_ATOMS: atom_id res chain seq x y z
N GLU A 1 -6.94 -14.82 -14.79
CA GLU A 1 -6.80 -14.69 -16.26
C GLU A 1 -7.21 -13.34 -16.84
N ILE A 2 -8.48 -12.95 -16.77
CA ILE A 2 -9.03 -11.80 -17.53
C ILE A 2 -8.22 -10.51 -17.33
N PHE A 3 -8.01 -10.07 -16.08
CA PHE A 3 -7.27 -8.83 -15.77
C PHE A 3 -5.77 -8.86 -16.13
N ARG A 4 -5.18 -10.03 -16.42
CA ARG A 4 -3.76 -10.12 -16.80
C ARG A 4 -3.53 -10.02 -18.30
N ASN A 5 -4.54 -10.42 -19.08
CA ASN A 5 -4.44 -10.52 -20.54
C ASN A 5 -4.97 -9.27 -21.25
N VAL A 6 -5.55 -8.32 -20.51
CA VAL A 6 -6.05 -7.05 -21.05
C VAL A 6 -5.01 -5.96 -20.82
N PRO A 7 -4.64 -5.16 -21.86
CA PRO A 7 -3.73 -4.03 -21.70
C PRO A 7 -4.16 -3.11 -20.55
N LEU A 8 -3.22 -2.74 -19.69
CA LEU A 8 -3.52 -1.93 -18.50
C LEU A 8 -4.21 -0.60 -18.85
N LEU A 9 -3.76 0.08 -19.90
CA LEU A 9 -4.37 1.33 -20.35
C LEU A 9 -5.85 1.15 -20.70
N LEU A 10 -6.22 0.04 -21.34
CA LEU A 10 -7.61 -0.28 -21.66
C LEU A 10 -8.43 -0.53 -20.39
N GLN A 11 -7.85 -1.15 -19.37
CA GLN A 11 -8.51 -1.29 -18.07
C GLN A 11 -8.73 0.05 -17.39
N LEU A 12 -7.73 0.94 -17.41
CA LEU A 12 -7.87 2.30 -16.87
C LEU A 12 -9.01 3.07 -17.56
N PHE A 13 -9.07 3.01 -18.89
CA PHE A 13 -10.18 3.59 -19.66
C PHE A 13 -11.52 2.93 -19.35
N PHE A 14 -11.56 1.61 -19.17
CA PHE A 14 -12.79 0.93 -18.75
C PHE A 14 -13.29 1.43 -17.39
N TRP A 15 -12.41 1.51 -16.38
CA TRP A 15 -12.80 1.98 -15.06
C TRP A 15 -13.29 3.43 -15.09
N TYR A 16 -12.61 4.30 -15.85
CA TYR A 16 -12.96 5.71 -15.94
C TYR A 16 -14.21 5.97 -16.80
N PHE A 17 -14.24 5.46 -18.03
CA PHE A 17 -15.30 5.79 -19.00
C PHE A 17 -16.52 4.88 -18.92
N ALA A 18 -16.40 3.65 -18.41
CA ALA A 18 -17.53 2.73 -18.28
C ALA A 18 -17.98 2.63 -16.82
N ALA A 19 -17.12 2.13 -15.93
CA ALA A 19 -17.54 1.76 -14.57
C ALA A 19 -18.00 2.98 -13.74
N LEU A 20 -17.21 4.06 -13.70
CA LEU A 20 -17.59 5.26 -12.95
C LEU A 20 -18.81 5.98 -13.53
N LYS A 21 -19.02 5.90 -14.85
CA LYS A 21 -20.21 6.49 -15.49
C LYS A 21 -21.51 5.73 -15.20
N MET A 22 -21.43 4.49 -14.71
CA MET A 22 -22.59 3.74 -14.24
C MET A 22 -23.03 4.14 -12.83
N LEU A 23 -22.21 4.91 -12.11
CA LEU A 23 -22.58 5.44 -10.79
C LEU A 23 -23.66 6.51 -10.91
N PRO A 24 -24.45 6.74 -9.85
CA PRO A 24 -25.45 7.80 -9.87
C PRO A 24 -24.81 9.18 -9.92
N GLY A 25 -25.59 10.15 -10.42
CA GLY A 25 -25.21 11.56 -10.40
C GLY A 25 -25.04 12.08 -8.97
N LYS A 26 -24.41 13.26 -8.81
CA LYS A 26 -24.02 13.79 -7.50
C LYS A 26 -25.16 13.91 -6.49
N ARG A 27 -26.37 14.24 -6.96
CA ARG A 27 -27.56 14.43 -6.12
C ARG A 27 -28.08 13.11 -5.53
N ASP A 28 -27.94 12.03 -6.29
CA ASP A 28 -28.40 10.69 -5.91
C ASP A 28 -27.21 9.81 -5.48
N SER A 29 -26.17 10.44 -4.92
CA SER A 29 -24.96 9.76 -4.51
C SER A 29 -25.26 8.61 -3.55
N ILE A 30 -24.58 7.49 -3.72
CA ILE A 30 -24.66 6.37 -2.79
C ILE A 30 -23.96 6.79 -1.49
N SER A 31 -24.70 6.94 -0.40
CA SER A 31 -24.11 7.18 0.93
C SER A 31 -23.75 5.86 1.59
N VAL A 32 -22.58 5.86 2.22
CA VAL A 32 -22.08 4.76 3.06
C VAL A 32 -22.08 5.30 4.48
N PHE A 33 -23.06 4.87 5.28
CA PHE A 33 -23.28 5.33 6.66
C PHE A 33 -23.35 6.86 6.82
N ASP A 34 -23.76 7.59 5.77
CA ASP A 34 -23.82 9.05 5.71
C ASP A 34 -22.49 9.78 6.03
N ILE A 35 -21.36 9.06 5.96
CA ILE A 35 -20.02 9.61 6.19
C ILE A 35 -19.18 9.67 4.90
N ALA A 36 -19.48 8.80 3.93
CA ALA A 36 -18.78 8.72 2.66
C ALA A 36 -19.79 8.61 1.53
N PHE A 37 -19.49 9.24 0.40
CA PHE A 37 -20.40 9.30 -0.74
C PHE A 37 -19.69 8.88 -2.02
N LEU A 38 -20.37 8.06 -2.81
CA LEU A 38 -19.88 7.59 -4.09
C LEU A 38 -20.81 8.07 -5.21
N ASN A 39 -20.23 8.70 -6.23
CA ASN A 39 -20.95 9.22 -7.39
C ASN A 39 -20.02 9.26 -8.63
N ILE A 40 -20.54 9.77 -9.75
CA ILE A 40 -19.78 9.91 -11.01
C ILE A 40 -18.51 10.78 -10.90
N GLU A 41 -18.41 11.66 -9.90
CA GLU A 41 -17.22 12.47 -9.60
C GLU A 41 -16.22 11.76 -8.67
N GLY A 42 -16.43 10.47 -8.40
CA GLY A 42 -15.54 9.65 -7.58
C GLY A 42 -16.05 9.54 -6.14
N PHE A 43 -15.11 9.59 -5.18
CA PHE A 43 -15.40 9.37 -3.76
C PHE A 43 -15.27 10.67 -2.98
N ALA A 44 -16.31 11.03 -2.22
CA ALA A 44 -16.20 12.01 -1.15
C ALA A 44 -16.02 11.27 0.18
N LEU A 45 -14.92 11.54 0.87
CA LEU A 45 -14.52 10.90 2.12
C LEU A 45 -14.40 11.93 3.25
N PRO A 46 -14.57 11.53 4.51
CA PRO A 46 -14.37 12.44 5.63
C PRO A 46 -12.90 12.84 5.75
N ALA A 47 -12.65 14.14 5.89
CA ALA A 47 -11.29 14.67 6.07
C ALA A 47 -10.90 14.63 7.56
N PRO A 48 -9.72 14.11 7.91
CA PRO A 48 -9.17 14.32 9.24
C PRO A 48 -8.63 15.76 9.36
N ILE A 49 -9.24 16.56 10.23
CA ILE A 49 -8.75 17.89 10.60
C ILE A 49 -7.94 17.76 11.89
N LEU A 50 -6.64 18.08 11.78
CA LEU A 50 -5.73 18.17 12.92
C LEU A 50 -5.93 19.51 13.62
N GLU A 51 -6.23 19.47 14.91
CA GLU A 51 -6.29 20.65 15.78
C GLU A 51 -4.90 20.95 16.36
N ASP A 52 -4.72 22.10 17.00
CA ASP A 52 -3.41 22.51 17.55
C ASP A 52 -2.83 21.48 18.54
N ARG A 53 -3.70 20.75 19.25
CA ARG A 53 -3.31 19.71 20.22
C ARG A 53 -2.95 18.38 19.56
N SER A 54 -3.23 18.16 18.28
CA SER A 54 -2.86 16.92 17.58
C SER A 54 -1.35 16.72 17.53
N LEU A 55 -0.56 17.80 17.63
CA LEU A 55 0.90 17.74 17.68
C LEU A 55 1.41 16.82 18.81
N TYR A 56 0.76 16.81 19.97
CA TYR A 56 1.13 15.93 21.08
C TYR A 56 0.94 14.45 20.71
N VAL A 57 -0.14 14.13 19.98
CA VAL A 57 -0.42 12.76 19.52
C VAL A 57 0.58 12.34 18.45
N LEU A 58 0.98 13.25 17.54
CA LEU A 58 2.02 12.97 16.55
C LEU A 58 3.38 12.67 17.20
N TRP A 59 3.79 13.46 18.20
CA TRP A 59 4.99 13.18 18.97
C TRP A 59 4.88 11.85 19.74
N ALA A 60 3.71 11.55 20.30
CA ALA A 60 3.45 10.28 20.98
C ALA A 60 3.61 9.08 20.05
N ILE A 61 3.16 9.19 18.79
CA ILE A 61 3.38 8.15 17.76
C ILE A 61 4.87 7.95 17.55
N ILE A 62 5.64 9.01 17.31
CA ILE A 62 7.09 8.92 17.08
C ILE A 62 7.80 8.26 18.28
N ILE A 63 7.48 8.71 19.51
CA ILE A 63 8.05 8.16 20.75
C ILE A 63 7.68 6.67 20.91
N SER A 64 6.44 6.30 20.58
CA SER A 64 5.98 4.91 20.68
C SER A 64 6.76 3.98 19.75
N PHE A 65 7.10 4.43 18.53
CA PHE A 65 7.94 3.68 17.61
C PHE A 65 9.37 3.52 18.15
N ILE A 66 9.96 4.58 18.70
CA ILE A 66 11.31 4.53 19.30
C ILE A 66 11.33 3.54 20.46
N LEU A 67 10.33 3.58 21.35
CA LEU A 67 10.20 2.66 22.47
C LEU A 67 9.95 1.22 22.02
N ALA A 68 9.11 1.01 21.00
CA ALA A 68 8.85 -0.31 20.43
C ALA A 68 10.13 -0.95 19.85
N ILE A 69 10.97 -0.15 19.16
CA ILE A 69 12.29 -0.59 18.67
C ILE A 69 13.19 -0.95 19.86
N GLY A 70 13.22 -0.12 20.91
CA GLY A 70 13.98 -0.36 22.14
C GLY A 70 13.59 -1.67 22.83
N VAL A 71 12.29 -1.89 23.05
CA VAL A 71 11.74 -3.13 23.64
C VAL A 71 12.04 -4.34 22.76
N SER A 72 11.88 -4.22 21.44
CA SER A 72 12.20 -5.29 20.50
C SER A 72 13.68 -5.70 20.55
N LYS A 73 14.60 -4.72 20.64
CA LYS A 73 16.04 -4.99 20.79
C LYS A 73 16.35 -5.63 22.14
N TRP A 74 15.86 -5.05 23.23
CA TRP A 74 16.07 -5.56 24.60
C TRP A 74 15.55 -6.99 24.76
N ALA A 75 14.34 -7.28 24.26
CA ALA A 75 13.73 -8.61 24.35
C ALA A 75 14.53 -9.67 23.59
N ARG A 76 15.04 -9.34 22.39
CA ARG A 76 15.91 -10.25 21.62
C ARG A 76 17.22 -10.52 22.36
N THR A 77 17.86 -9.48 22.90
CA THR A 77 19.10 -9.65 23.67
C THR A 77 18.87 -10.45 24.95
N ARG A 78 17.75 -10.24 25.64
CA ARG A 78 17.36 -11.01 26.83
C ARG A 78 17.11 -12.47 26.47
N GLN A 79 16.38 -12.76 25.41
CA GLN A 79 16.11 -14.13 24.96
C GLN A 79 17.42 -14.85 24.60
N ALA A 80 18.35 -14.18 23.94
CA ALA A 80 19.67 -14.73 23.64
C ALA A 80 20.50 -15.07 24.91
N ARG A 81 20.34 -14.30 26.00
CA ARG A 81 21.06 -14.53 27.27
C ARG A 81 20.38 -15.53 28.20
N THR A 82 19.05 -15.54 28.24
CA THR A 82 18.26 -16.24 29.27
C THR A 82 17.44 -17.40 28.72
N GLY A 83 17.34 -17.56 27.40
CA GLY A 83 16.52 -18.60 26.74
C GLY A 83 15.00 -18.38 26.84
N ALA A 84 14.54 -17.53 27.77
CA ALA A 84 13.12 -17.26 27.97
C ALA A 84 12.58 -16.32 26.86
N PRO A 85 11.53 -16.74 26.12
CA PRO A 85 10.90 -15.88 25.13
C PRO A 85 10.11 -14.75 25.81
N PHE A 86 10.20 -13.54 25.25
CA PHE A 86 9.35 -12.40 25.62
C PHE A 86 8.49 -12.03 24.41
N PRO A 87 7.17 -11.79 24.55
CA PRO A 87 6.28 -11.48 23.44
C PRO A 87 6.47 -10.03 22.95
N TYR A 88 7.64 -9.73 22.39
CA TYR A 88 8.06 -8.38 22.00
C TYR A 88 7.19 -7.78 20.90
N LEU A 89 6.60 -8.59 20.02
CA LEU A 89 5.67 -8.11 19.00
C LEU A 89 4.39 -7.57 19.63
N ALA A 90 3.76 -8.34 20.52
CA ALA A 90 2.57 -7.91 21.24
C ALA A 90 2.86 -6.68 22.12
N ALA A 91 4.01 -6.65 22.80
CA ALA A 91 4.44 -5.49 23.59
C ALA A 91 4.69 -4.24 22.72
N SER A 92 5.31 -4.40 21.55
CA SER A 92 5.58 -3.29 20.62
C SER A 92 4.30 -2.74 20.00
N ILE A 93 3.40 -3.61 19.55
CA ILE A 93 2.07 -3.23 19.08
C ILE A 93 1.29 -2.53 20.20
N GLY A 94 1.35 -3.09 21.41
CA GLY A 94 0.78 -2.50 22.61
C GLY A 94 1.29 -1.08 22.83
N LEU A 95 2.59 -0.83 22.78
CA LEU A 95 3.17 0.52 22.95
C LEU A 95 2.75 1.48 21.83
N ILE A 96 2.81 1.03 20.58
CA ILE A 96 2.46 1.82 19.39
C ILE A 96 1.00 2.27 19.40
N ILE A 97 0.11 1.47 20.00
CA ILE A 97 -1.31 1.81 20.10
C ILE A 97 -1.56 2.58 21.40
N PHE A 98 -1.09 2.06 22.53
CA PHE A 98 -1.42 2.56 23.86
C PHE A 98 -0.90 3.98 24.10
N ILE A 99 0.33 4.28 23.71
CA ILE A 99 0.92 5.61 23.96
C ILE A 99 0.15 6.69 23.18
N PRO A 100 -0.03 6.60 21.85
CA PRO A 100 -0.85 7.55 21.10
C PRO A 100 -2.28 7.61 21.61
N LEU A 101 -2.91 6.48 21.94
CA LEU A 101 -4.29 6.44 22.41
C LEU A 101 -4.47 7.16 23.75
N VAL A 102 -3.58 6.92 24.73
CA VAL A 102 -3.61 7.60 26.02
C VAL A 102 -3.36 9.09 25.85
N THR A 103 -2.38 9.46 25.02
CA THR A 103 -2.14 10.89 24.74
C THR A 103 -3.32 11.55 24.04
N ALA A 104 -3.97 10.88 23.09
CA ALA A 104 -5.17 11.38 22.43
C ALA A 104 -6.30 11.54 23.45
N TRP A 105 -6.52 10.56 24.32
CA TRP A 105 -7.54 10.62 25.38
C TRP A 105 -7.29 11.78 26.35
N LEU A 106 -6.05 11.98 26.83
CA LEU A 106 -5.67 13.08 27.70
C LEU A 106 -5.85 14.45 27.04
N GLN A 107 -5.69 14.53 25.72
CA GLN A 107 -5.87 15.76 24.94
C GLN A 107 -7.31 15.97 24.45
N GLY A 108 -8.23 15.05 24.78
CA GLY A 108 -9.65 15.15 24.41
C GLY A 108 -9.97 14.71 22.97
N PHE A 109 -9.17 13.80 22.40
CA PHE A 109 -9.21 13.39 21.00
C PHE A 109 -9.18 14.58 20.04
N PRO A 110 -8.01 15.26 19.90
CA PRO A 110 -7.86 16.45 19.07
C PRO A 110 -7.79 16.08 17.58
N LEU A 111 -8.77 15.31 17.09
CA LEU A 111 -8.90 14.90 15.70
C LEU A 111 -10.39 14.98 15.37
N ARG A 112 -10.76 15.98 14.57
CA ARG A 112 -12.14 16.12 14.11
C ARG A 112 -12.25 15.57 12.69
N TRP A 113 -13.35 14.89 12.42
CA TRP A 113 -13.69 14.45 11.07
C TRP A 113 -14.65 15.46 10.45
N GLU A 114 -14.26 16.04 9.33
CA GLU A 114 -15.13 16.85 8.50
C GLU A 114 -15.83 15.94 7.50
N ILE A 115 -17.12 15.72 7.71
CA ILE A 115 -17.95 14.88 6.86
C ILE A 115 -18.34 15.70 5.62
N PRO A 116 -18.14 15.18 4.40
CA PRO A 116 -18.56 15.87 3.18
C PRO A 116 -20.08 16.00 3.14
N VAL A 117 -20.59 17.20 2.87
CA VAL A 117 -22.03 17.46 2.72
C VAL A 117 -22.33 17.92 1.30
N PHE A 118 -23.40 17.41 0.71
CA PHE A 118 -23.82 17.85 -0.61
C PHE A 118 -24.39 19.27 -0.54
N GLY A 119 -23.61 20.25 -1.03
CA GLY A 119 -24.00 21.65 -1.13
C GLY A 119 -24.87 21.93 -2.36
N ARG A 120 -24.87 23.19 -2.80
CA ARG A 120 -25.78 23.64 -3.88
C ARG A 120 -25.47 23.01 -5.25
N PHE A 121 -24.20 22.71 -5.51
CA PHE A 121 -23.72 22.17 -6.79
C PHE A 121 -22.69 21.03 -6.63
N ASN A 122 -21.91 21.03 -5.54
CA ASN A 122 -20.83 20.09 -5.27
C ASN A 122 -20.85 19.67 -3.79
N PHE A 123 -20.09 18.63 -3.47
CA PHE A 123 -19.75 18.33 -2.07
C PHE A 123 -18.84 19.41 -1.49
N GLU A 124 -19.16 19.86 -0.28
CA GLU A 124 -18.37 20.80 0.50
C GLU A 124 -17.82 20.09 1.74
N GLY A 125 -16.58 20.43 2.11
CA GLY A 125 -15.84 19.74 3.17
C GLY A 125 -15.34 18.35 2.77
N GLY A 126 -14.54 17.73 3.64
CA GLY A 126 -14.01 16.40 3.39
C GLY A 126 -12.91 16.36 2.32
N ILE A 127 -12.58 15.17 1.86
CA ILE A 127 -11.64 14.92 0.76
C ILE A 127 -12.40 14.32 -0.41
N ALA A 128 -12.34 14.99 -1.55
CA ALA A 128 -12.85 14.46 -2.81
C ALA A 128 -11.72 13.76 -3.58
N LEU A 129 -11.84 12.45 -3.75
CA LEU A 129 -11.02 11.67 -4.66
C LEU A 129 -11.61 11.77 -6.06
N GLN A 130 -10.86 12.42 -6.96
CA GLN A 130 -11.25 12.64 -8.33
C GLN A 130 -11.56 11.32 -9.08
N PRO A 131 -12.41 11.35 -10.13
CA PRO A 131 -12.73 10.17 -10.93
C PRO A 131 -11.50 9.51 -11.54
N GLU A 132 -10.54 10.31 -12.02
CA GLU A 132 -9.32 9.83 -12.66
C GLU A 132 -8.46 9.05 -11.67
N PHE A 133 -8.31 9.58 -10.45
CA PHE A 133 -7.62 8.89 -9.36
C PHE A 133 -8.31 7.59 -8.98
N THR A 134 -9.64 7.63 -8.87
CA THR A 134 -10.45 6.47 -8.50
C THR A 134 -10.30 5.35 -9.54
N ALA A 135 -10.42 5.69 -10.83
CA ALA A 135 -10.23 4.73 -11.92
C ALA A 135 -8.81 4.15 -11.94
N MET A 136 -7.80 5.00 -11.74
CA MET A 136 -6.41 4.55 -11.60
C MET A 136 -6.24 3.60 -10.43
N LEU A 137 -6.78 3.93 -9.26
CA LEU A 137 -6.70 3.13 -8.05
C LEU A 137 -7.29 1.73 -8.30
N PHE A 138 -8.53 1.63 -8.78
CA PHE A 138 -9.15 0.34 -9.06
C PHE A 138 -8.42 -0.44 -10.15
N GLY A 139 -8.09 0.21 -11.28
CA GLY A 139 -7.45 -0.45 -12.40
C GLY A 139 -6.06 -0.99 -12.06
N LEU A 140 -5.21 -0.18 -11.42
CA LEU A 140 -3.89 -0.62 -10.98
C LEU A 140 -4.00 -1.69 -9.89
N THR A 141 -4.87 -1.53 -8.90
CA THR A 141 -5.01 -2.50 -7.81
C THR A 141 -5.47 -3.86 -8.32
N LEU A 142 -6.51 -3.91 -9.16
CA LEU A 142 -7.03 -5.19 -9.68
C LEU A 142 -6.05 -5.87 -10.63
N TYR A 143 -5.41 -5.11 -11.51
CA TYR A 143 -4.35 -5.62 -12.38
C TYR A 143 -3.22 -6.25 -11.54
N ASN A 144 -2.67 -5.50 -10.59
CA ASN A 144 -1.55 -5.97 -9.77
C ASN A 144 -1.95 -7.11 -8.84
N ALA A 145 -3.15 -7.09 -8.26
CA ALA A 145 -3.66 -8.18 -7.43
C ALA A 145 -3.72 -9.50 -8.20
N ALA A 146 -4.16 -9.47 -9.46
CA ALA A 146 -4.20 -10.66 -10.30
C ALA A 146 -2.80 -11.21 -10.61
N PHE A 147 -1.82 -10.35 -10.89
CA PHE A 147 -0.43 -10.76 -11.12
C PHE A 147 0.24 -11.29 -9.86
N ILE A 148 0.14 -10.55 -8.75
CA ILE A 148 0.72 -10.92 -7.45
C ILE A 148 0.12 -12.24 -6.95
N GLY A 149 -1.19 -12.44 -7.10
CA GLY A 149 -1.86 -13.68 -6.74
C GLY A 149 -1.29 -14.88 -7.48
N GLU A 150 -1.00 -14.75 -8.77
CA GLU A 150 -0.36 -15.83 -9.53
C GLU A 150 1.08 -16.06 -9.09
N ILE A 151 1.86 -14.99 -8.87
CA ILE A 151 3.24 -15.11 -8.42
C ILE A 151 3.30 -15.91 -7.11
N ILE A 152 2.42 -15.60 -6.15
CA ILE A 152 2.32 -16.32 -4.88
C ILE A 152 1.91 -17.78 -5.12
N ARG A 153 0.89 -18.03 -5.94
CA ARG A 153 0.40 -19.38 -6.27
C ARG A 153 1.50 -20.24 -6.90
N ALA A 154 2.17 -19.72 -7.93
CA ALA A 154 3.27 -20.39 -8.63
C ALA A 154 4.45 -20.65 -7.68
N GLY A 155 4.77 -19.70 -6.82
CA GLY A 155 5.79 -19.86 -5.78
C GLY A 155 5.48 -20.99 -4.81
N ILE A 156 4.25 -21.08 -4.31
CA ILE A 156 3.84 -22.17 -3.41
C ILE A 156 3.88 -23.53 -4.13
N LEU A 157 3.38 -23.60 -5.36
CA LEU A 157 3.32 -24.86 -6.12
C LEU A 157 4.69 -25.36 -6.59
N SER A 158 5.68 -24.48 -6.69
CA SER A 158 7.04 -24.85 -7.06
C SER A 158 7.80 -25.62 -5.97
N VAL A 159 7.32 -25.59 -4.72
CA VAL A 159 7.89 -26.37 -3.62
C VAL A 159 7.56 -27.85 -3.82
N HIS A 160 8.58 -28.70 -3.82
CA HIS A 160 8.42 -30.14 -4.08
C HIS A 160 7.42 -30.79 -3.10
N LYS A 161 6.45 -31.54 -3.62
CA LYS A 161 5.40 -32.20 -2.81
C LYS A 161 5.96 -33.05 -1.66
N GLY A 162 7.13 -33.65 -1.84
CA GLY A 162 7.81 -34.44 -0.82
C GLY A 162 8.16 -33.65 0.44
N GLN A 163 8.36 -32.32 0.36
CA GLN A 163 8.54 -31.48 1.53
C GLN A 163 7.27 -31.45 2.39
N ARG A 164 6.11 -31.37 1.74
CA ARG A 164 4.80 -31.37 2.40
C ARG A 164 4.49 -32.74 2.98
N GLU A 165 4.78 -33.82 2.25
CA GLU A 165 4.60 -35.20 2.70
C GLU A 165 5.52 -35.52 3.89
N ALA A 166 6.81 -35.18 3.81
CA ALA A 166 7.77 -35.41 4.89
C ALA A 166 7.42 -34.62 6.16
N ALA A 167 7.06 -33.34 6.01
CA ALA A 167 6.64 -32.48 7.12
C ALA A 167 5.38 -33.04 7.81
N SER A 168 4.43 -33.56 7.05
CA SER A 168 3.22 -34.18 7.60
C SER A 168 3.54 -35.51 8.30
N SER A 169 4.47 -36.30 7.77
CA SER A 169 4.90 -37.59 8.35
C SER A 169 5.59 -37.46 9.70
N ILE A 170 6.23 -36.32 9.99
CA ILE A 170 6.83 -36.02 11.30
C ILE A 170 5.85 -35.38 12.30
N GLY A 171 4.55 -35.34 11.95
CA GLY A 171 3.48 -34.88 12.85
C GLY A 171 3.22 -33.37 12.84
N LEU A 172 3.75 -32.61 11.87
CA LEU A 172 3.39 -31.19 11.76
C LEU A 172 1.93 -31.03 11.31
N THR A 173 1.22 -30.11 11.95
CA THR A 173 -0.13 -29.72 11.53
C THR A 173 -0.08 -28.98 10.19
N GLN A 174 -1.19 -28.96 9.45
CA GLN A 174 -1.24 -28.29 8.13
C GLN A 174 -0.76 -26.84 8.18
N MET A 175 -1.09 -26.11 9.25
CA MET A 175 -0.62 -24.74 9.45
C MET A 175 0.90 -24.67 9.63
N GLN A 176 1.48 -25.55 10.46
CA GLN A 176 2.93 -25.64 10.65
C GLN A 176 3.65 -26.02 9.36
N VAL A 177 3.11 -26.97 8.59
CA VAL A 177 3.67 -27.35 7.28
C VAL A 177 3.75 -26.14 6.35
N TYR A 178 2.70 -25.31 6.29
CA TYR A 178 2.74 -24.09 5.49
C TYR A 178 3.68 -23.03 6.06
N SER A 179 3.59 -22.71 7.36
CA SER A 179 4.35 -21.61 7.96
C SER A 179 5.84 -21.89 8.13
N GLU A 180 6.21 -23.14 8.43
CA GLU A 180 7.58 -23.52 8.79
C GLU A 180 8.35 -24.16 7.63
N VAL A 181 7.66 -24.78 6.67
CA VAL A 181 8.31 -25.53 5.58
C VAL A 181 8.05 -24.89 4.22
N ILE A 182 6.78 -24.77 3.82
CA ILE A 182 6.43 -24.37 2.44
C ILE A 182 6.68 -22.88 2.21
N VAL A 183 6.13 -22.00 3.04
CA VAL A 183 6.23 -20.54 2.84
C VAL A 183 7.70 -20.08 2.83
N PRO A 184 8.57 -20.45 3.78
CA PRO A 184 9.97 -20.03 3.75
C PRO A 184 10.71 -20.44 2.46
N GLN A 185 10.39 -21.61 1.90
CA GLN A 185 10.96 -22.07 0.63
C GLN A 185 10.38 -21.31 -0.57
N ALA A 186 9.05 -21.18 -0.61
CA ALA A 186 8.32 -20.48 -1.67
C ALA A 186 8.72 -19.00 -1.79
N MET A 187 9.00 -18.32 -0.66
CA MET A 187 9.36 -16.90 -0.65
C MET A 187 10.58 -16.58 -1.52
N ARG A 188 11.56 -17.48 -1.60
CA ARG A 188 12.75 -17.30 -2.46
C ARG A 188 12.41 -17.20 -3.95
N LEU A 189 11.36 -17.90 -4.36
CA LEU A 189 10.88 -17.95 -5.74
C LEU A 189 9.87 -16.83 -6.03
N ILE A 190 9.15 -16.37 -4.99
CA ILE A 190 8.17 -15.28 -5.06
C ILE A 190 8.83 -13.89 -5.12
N ILE A 191 9.91 -13.67 -4.35
CA ILE A 191 10.49 -12.32 -4.20
C ILE A 191 11.01 -11.73 -5.51
N PRO A 192 11.80 -12.42 -6.35
CA PRO A 192 12.30 -11.84 -7.60
C PRO A 192 11.19 -11.34 -8.54
N PRO A 193 10.15 -12.11 -8.88
CA PRO A 193 9.06 -11.61 -9.72
C PRO A 193 8.21 -10.54 -9.02
N LEU A 194 8.04 -10.56 -7.69
CA LEU A 194 7.39 -9.46 -6.98
C LEU A 194 8.15 -8.13 -7.12
N THR A 195 9.48 -8.16 -7.04
CA THR A 195 10.31 -6.95 -7.26
C THR A 195 10.02 -6.34 -8.63
N ASN A 196 10.01 -7.17 -9.68
CA ASN A 196 9.67 -6.72 -11.02
C ASN A 196 8.24 -6.16 -11.09
N GLN A 197 7.28 -6.77 -10.39
CA GLN A 197 5.91 -6.28 -10.36
C GLN A 197 5.80 -4.89 -9.71
N TYR A 198 6.52 -4.62 -8.60
CA TYR A 198 6.55 -3.29 -7.98
C TYR A 198 7.22 -2.23 -8.86
N LEU A 199 8.31 -2.59 -9.55
CA LEU A 199 8.96 -1.72 -10.51
C LEU A 199 8.01 -1.37 -11.67
N ASN A 200 7.27 -2.37 -12.17
CA ASN A 200 6.28 -2.17 -13.21
C ASN A 200 5.09 -1.35 -12.74
N LEU A 201 4.59 -1.58 -11.52
CA LEU A 201 3.52 -0.78 -10.91
C LEU A 201 3.92 0.70 -10.88
N THR A 202 5.13 0.99 -10.41
CA THR A 202 5.66 2.36 -10.33
C THR A 202 5.68 3.03 -11.70
N LYS A 203 6.21 2.36 -12.73
CA LYS A 203 6.23 2.90 -14.09
C LYS A 203 4.82 3.05 -14.67
N SER A 204 3.92 2.13 -14.31
CA SER A 204 2.56 2.10 -14.84
C SER A 204 1.67 3.20 -14.29
N THR A 205 2.01 3.83 -13.14
CA THR A 205 1.25 4.99 -12.66
C THR A 205 1.27 6.14 -13.67
N ALA A 206 2.33 6.28 -14.46
CA ALA A 206 2.45 7.30 -15.51
C ALA A 206 1.36 7.17 -16.60
N LEU A 207 0.76 5.99 -16.77
CA LEU A 207 -0.38 5.81 -17.69
C LEU A 207 -1.61 6.61 -17.25
N ALA A 208 -1.69 7.04 -15.99
CA ALA A 208 -2.77 7.88 -15.49
C ALA A 208 -2.80 9.26 -16.16
N ALA A 209 -1.68 9.72 -16.72
CA ALA A 209 -1.64 10.93 -17.54
C ALA A 209 -2.57 10.83 -18.77
N ALA A 210 -2.83 9.62 -19.28
CA ALA A 210 -3.80 9.41 -20.36
C ALA A 210 -5.26 9.65 -19.92
N LEU A 211 -5.54 9.59 -18.62
CA LEU A 211 -6.82 9.99 -18.03
C LEU A 211 -6.86 11.48 -17.68
N GLY A 212 -5.74 12.20 -17.82
CA GLY A 212 -5.61 13.58 -17.35
C GLY A 212 -5.41 13.71 -15.83
N TYR A 213 -5.05 12.63 -15.13
CA TYR A 213 -4.73 12.70 -13.70
C TYR A 213 -3.38 13.42 -13.50
N PRO A 214 -3.30 14.44 -12.61
CA PRO A 214 -2.08 15.23 -12.41
C PRO A 214 -1.07 14.51 -11.51
N ASP A 215 -0.55 13.37 -11.98
CA ASP A 215 0.54 12.66 -11.31
C ASP A 215 1.91 13.32 -11.56
N PHE A 216 2.98 12.73 -11.01
CA PHE A 216 4.35 13.23 -11.16
C PHE A 216 4.76 13.37 -12.64
N PHE A 217 4.42 12.38 -13.47
CA PHE A 217 4.70 12.42 -14.91
C PHE A 217 3.92 13.54 -15.60
N TRP A 218 2.62 13.62 -15.38
CA TRP A 218 1.76 14.65 -15.99
C TRP A 218 2.16 16.06 -15.54
N ALA A 219 2.48 16.25 -14.26
CA ALA A 219 2.85 17.55 -13.71
C ALA A 219 4.12 18.11 -14.38
N LEU A 220 5.19 17.30 -14.43
CA LEU A 220 6.48 17.73 -14.99
C LEU A 220 6.46 17.76 -16.52
N SER A 221 6.13 16.63 -17.14
CA SER A 221 6.28 16.42 -18.58
C SER A 221 5.05 16.84 -19.39
N GLY A 222 3.91 17.07 -18.75
CA GLY A 222 2.69 17.61 -19.36
C GLY A 222 2.52 19.09 -19.07
N ALA A 223 2.07 19.41 -17.85
CA ALA A 223 1.61 20.75 -17.49
C ALA A 223 2.74 21.81 -17.48
N ILE A 224 3.85 21.53 -16.80
CA ILE A 224 4.95 22.50 -16.66
C ILE A 224 5.73 22.62 -17.98
N ALA A 225 6.05 21.49 -18.63
CA ALA A 225 6.78 21.50 -19.90
C ALA A 225 6.04 22.26 -21.01
N ALA A 226 4.71 22.15 -21.07
CA ALA A 226 3.92 22.90 -22.02
C ALA A 226 3.94 24.42 -21.76
N GLN A 227 4.11 24.85 -20.51
CA GLN A 227 4.14 26.27 -20.14
C GLN A 227 5.54 26.90 -20.29
N THR A 228 6.59 26.16 -19.93
CA THR A 228 7.96 26.70 -19.92
C THR A 228 8.70 26.47 -21.24
N GLY A 229 8.25 25.52 -22.07
CA GLY A 229 8.97 25.08 -23.27
C GLY A 229 10.24 24.27 -22.99
N GLN A 230 10.58 24.03 -21.71
CA GLN A 230 11.77 23.29 -21.27
C GLN A 230 11.53 21.77 -21.27
N VAL A 231 11.18 21.24 -22.44
CA VAL A 231 10.71 19.86 -22.59
C VAL A 231 11.80 18.85 -22.22
N LEU A 232 13.04 19.09 -22.66
CA LEU A 232 14.15 18.16 -22.43
C LEU A 232 14.55 18.08 -20.96
N GLU A 233 14.65 19.23 -20.29
CA GLU A 233 15.04 19.34 -18.89
C GLU A 233 14.01 18.66 -17.98
N LEU A 234 12.71 18.93 -18.23
CA LEU A 234 11.64 18.35 -17.43
C LEU A 234 11.47 16.85 -17.69
N GLN A 235 11.67 16.38 -18.92
CA GLN A 235 11.71 14.94 -19.19
C GLN A 235 12.89 14.25 -18.50
N ALA A 236 14.07 14.88 -18.47
CA ALA A 236 15.22 14.37 -17.74
C ALA A 236 14.91 14.25 -16.24
N ILE A 237 14.33 15.30 -15.63
CA ILE A 237 13.92 15.27 -14.21
C ILE A 237 12.91 14.15 -13.96
N THR A 238 11.91 13.98 -14.82
CA THR A 238 10.93 12.89 -14.70
C THR A 238 11.62 11.52 -14.76
N LEU A 239 12.52 11.30 -15.73
CA LEU A 239 13.28 10.05 -15.86
C LEU A 239 14.14 9.76 -14.62
N PHE A 240 14.87 10.76 -14.13
CA PHE A 240 15.67 10.62 -12.90
C PHE A 240 14.81 10.38 -11.67
N GLY A 241 13.63 11.01 -11.58
CA GLY A 241 12.65 10.76 -10.51
C GLY A 241 12.18 9.31 -10.50
N TYR A 242 11.70 8.79 -11.64
CA TYR A 242 11.28 7.39 -11.75
C TYR A 242 12.43 6.41 -11.53
N LEU A 243 13.64 6.72 -12.01
CA LEU A 243 14.84 5.92 -11.76
C LEU A 243 15.17 5.89 -10.26
N GLY A 244 15.14 7.04 -9.58
CA GLY A 244 15.39 7.15 -8.14
C GLY A 244 14.40 6.31 -7.33
N ILE A 245 13.11 6.42 -7.62
CA ILE A 245 12.07 5.60 -6.99
C ILE A 245 12.31 4.11 -7.28
N SER A 246 12.64 3.77 -8.52
CA SER A 246 12.92 2.37 -8.92
C SER A 246 14.13 1.79 -8.17
N LEU A 247 15.20 2.58 -7.99
CA LEU A 247 16.39 2.16 -7.25
C LEU A 247 16.09 1.97 -5.76
N ILE A 248 15.27 2.85 -5.16
CA ILE A 248 14.83 2.70 -3.77
C ILE A 248 14.04 1.40 -3.61
N ILE A 249 13.07 1.14 -4.49
CA ILE A 249 12.30 -0.11 -4.47
C ILE A 249 13.22 -1.32 -4.63
N ALA A 250 14.12 -1.29 -5.61
CA ALA A 250 15.07 -2.37 -5.85
C ALA A 250 15.98 -2.61 -4.64
N ALA A 251 16.47 -1.56 -3.99
CA ALA A 251 17.31 -1.66 -2.79
C ALA A 251 16.54 -2.29 -1.61
N VAL A 252 15.32 -1.81 -1.35
CA VAL A 252 14.45 -2.36 -0.29
C VAL A 252 14.16 -3.84 -0.55
N MET A 253 13.82 -4.20 -1.80
CA MET A 253 13.55 -5.58 -2.18
C MET A 253 14.81 -6.46 -2.14
N ALA A 254 15.99 -5.92 -2.46
CA ALA A 254 17.25 -6.63 -2.36
C ALA A 254 17.60 -6.95 -0.90
N VAL A 255 17.40 -5.99 0.02
CA VAL A 255 17.56 -6.20 1.47
C VAL A 255 16.58 -7.26 1.96
N TYR A 256 15.31 -7.17 1.58
CA TYR A 256 14.30 -8.16 1.94
C TYR A 256 14.67 -9.56 1.41
N GLY A 257 15.07 -9.65 0.14
CA GLY A 257 15.56 -10.88 -0.46
C GLY A 257 16.73 -11.48 0.30
N HIS A 258 17.71 -10.67 0.69
CA HIS A 258 18.87 -11.13 1.47
C HIS A 258 18.46 -11.69 2.85
N VAL A 259 17.54 -11.03 3.56
CA VAL A 259 17.07 -11.49 4.88
C VAL A 259 16.31 -12.82 4.81
N THR A 260 15.62 -13.08 3.69
CA THR A 260 14.80 -14.28 3.50
C THR A 260 15.55 -15.49 2.93
N ARG A 261 16.82 -15.34 2.53
CA ARG A 261 17.65 -16.46 2.09
C ARG A 261 17.90 -17.40 3.27
N ILE A 262 17.55 -18.68 3.15
CA ILE A 262 18.00 -19.68 4.12
C ILE A 262 19.45 -20.05 3.75
N PRO A 263 20.38 -20.05 4.72
CA PRO A 263 21.77 -20.39 4.45
C PRO A 263 21.82 -21.81 3.86
N GLU A 264 22.31 -21.91 2.63
CA GLU A 264 22.60 -23.20 2.01
C GLU A 264 23.83 -23.78 2.72
N ARG A 265 23.75 -25.06 3.07
CA ARG A 265 24.86 -25.81 3.66
C ARG A 265 25.82 -26.26 2.57
#